data_AF-A0A7S1JW78-F1
#
_entry.id   AF-A0A7S1JW78-F1
#
_cell.length_a   1.000
_cell.length_b   1.000
_cell.length_c   1.000
_cell.angle_alpha   90.00
_cell.angle_beta   90.00
_cell.angle_gamma   90.00
#
_symmetry.space_group_name_H-M   'P 1'
#
loop_
_entity.id
_entity.type
_entity.pdbx_description
1 polymer ?
#
loop_
_entity_poly.entity_id
_entity_poly.type
_entity_poly.pdbx_seq_one_letter_code
_entity_poly.pdbx_strand_id
1 'polypeptide(L)'
;HGSSDFTCRLAEGVLRRNITAARVRLLIQLGADPNATVQLTDLNEGWELEFSLIELCIDGWAREMASSAYLYGIRWEGPADGGASVVREMIAGGGLIAGSVGETALYRAVCNVNRSVVDLLIGIGVRLSGNEAEEEGISESLLEDMLEYHRDLHFANHRPASGQDVLYMIRTLTRRWPHLLAHERTRIDCLRAVLNHPVLEADAQEAILTHLHTNPRPLPIDDREFGRLLARAARGMHHTSIDWLHSTDPAAFRASINTRVLGATPLSQAAGERMRDDLPDDLAQEWEAERGRCIRRMIQLGACVEAAGVAPLKAKPTEQRQQWERRALQAYSAELSQLSTGEAVMAAVNAALRPMRTWAANLSAALPDMTTEQLTAAFPHQSSPSPMSPSPSLPPPSGTRPLNRDVSAFTWRIGSFFVDPSAL
;
A
#
# COMPACT_ATOMS: atom_id res chain seq x y z
N HIS A 1 -34.00 16.73 -24.56
CA HIS A 1 -34.40 16.70 -26.00
C HIS A 1 -35.31 15.50 -26.27
N GLY A 2 -36.00 15.46 -27.42
CA GLY A 2 -37.13 14.57 -27.71
C GLY A 2 -36.81 13.06 -27.68
N SER A 3 -36.63 12.52 -26.48
CA SER A 3 -36.44 11.11 -26.22
C SER A 3 -37.76 10.36 -26.45
N SER A 4 -37.71 9.23 -27.15
CA SER A 4 -38.91 8.41 -27.36
C SER A 4 -39.42 7.88 -26.01
N ASP A 5 -40.72 7.61 -25.90
CA ASP A 5 -41.28 6.99 -24.68
C ASP A 5 -40.57 5.67 -24.33
N PHE A 6 -40.10 4.93 -25.34
CA PHE A 6 -39.34 3.70 -25.15
C PHE A 6 -37.94 3.95 -24.58
N THR A 7 -37.23 5.00 -25.01
CA THR A 7 -35.94 5.40 -24.42
C THR A 7 -36.13 5.83 -22.96
N CYS A 8 -37.17 6.59 -22.64
CA CYS A 8 -37.48 6.96 -21.25
C CYS A 8 -37.73 5.72 -20.37
N ARG A 9 -38.51 4.74 -20.87
CA ARG A 9 -38.75 3.47 -20.15
C ARG A 9 -37.49 2.62 -20.01
N LEU A 10 -36.59 2.66 -21.01
CA LEU A 10 -35.30 1.98 -20.95
C LEU A 10 -34.44 2.60 -19.85
N ALA A 11 -34.30 3.93 -19.85
CA ALA A 11 -33.56 4.68 -18.85
C ALA A 11 -34.13 4.48 -17.43
N GLU A 12 -35.45 4.58 -17.26
CA GLU A 12 -36.12 4.34 -15.99
C GLU A 12 -35.87 2.91 -15.47
N GLY A 13 -35.92 1.91 -16.35
CA GLY A 13 -35.64 0.53 -16.00
C GLY A 13 -34.18 0.27 -15.61
N VAL A 14 -33.22 0.95 -16.27
CA VAL A 14 -31.79 0.91 -15.93
C VAL A 14 -31.53 1.59 -14.59
N LEU A 15 -32.05 2.81 -14.38
CA LEU A 15 -31.90 3.56 -13.13
C LEU A 15 -32.50 2.80 -11.94
N ARG A 16 -33.66 2.15 -12.13
CA ARG A 16 -34.29 1.30 -11.11
C ARG A 16 -33.71 -0.10 -11.01
N ARG A 17 -32.77 -0.47 -11.89
CA ARG A 17 -32.11 -1.79 -11.94
C ARG A 17 -33.09 -2.98 -11.96
N ASN A 18 -34.27 -2.78 -12.54
CA ASN A 18 -35.35 -3.77 -12.59
C ASN A 18 -35.68 -4.24 -14.03
N ILE A 19 -34.86 -3.85 -15.00
CA ILE A 19 -35.03 -4.22 -16.40
C ILE A 19 -34.32 -5.54 -16.73
N THR A 20 -34.99 -6.46 -17.41
CA THR A 20 -34.36 -7.71 -17.87
C THR A 20 -33.71 -7.52 -19.24
N ALA A 21 -32.74 -8.37 -19.58
CA ALA A 21 -32.16 -8.42 -20.94
C ALA A 21 -33.25 -8.53 -22.04
N ALA A 22 -34.26 -9.39 -21.84
CA ALA A 22 -35.38 -9.51 -22.77
C ALA A 22 -36.18 -8.21 -22.92
N ARG A 23 -36.33 -7.44 -21.83
CA ARG A 23 -37.01 -6.14 -21.86
C ARG A 23 -36.17 -5.07 -22.52
N VAL A 24 -34.85 -5.04 -22.31
CA VAL A 24 -33.92 -4.17 -23.06
C VAL A 24 -34.07 -4.41 -24.56
N ARG A 25 -33.94 -5.66 -25.00
CA ARG A 25 -34.08 -6.05 -26.41
C ARG A 25 -35.40 -5.57 -27.00
N LEU A 26 -36.51 -5.79 -26.30
CA LEU A 26 -37.84 -5.36 -26.74
C LEU A 26 -37.93 -3.84 -26.87
N LEU A 27 -37.44 -3.07 -25.89
CA LEU A 27 -37.49 -1.61 -25.95
C LEU A 27 -36.65 -1.06 -27.11
N ILE A 28 -35.47 -1.61 -27.35
CA ILE A 28 -34.61 -1.23 -28.49
C ILE A 28 -35.31 -1.55 -29.82
N GLN A 29 -35.95 -2.73 -29.95
CA GLN A 29 -36.74 -3.07 -31.14
C GLN A 29 -37.93 -2.13 -31.38
N LEU A 30 -38.44 -1.50 -30.33
CA LEU A 30 -39.51 -0.49 -30.40
C LEU A 30 -38.98 0.93 -30.67
N GLY A 31 -37.67 1.11 -30.83
CA GLY A 31 -37.03 2.40 -31.12
C GLY A 31 -36.54 3.14 -29.88
N ALA A 32 -36.24 2.43 -28.78
CA ALA A 32 -35.42 3.00 -27.71
C ALA A 32 -33.97 3.16 -28.20
N ASP A 33 -33.36 4.29 -27.86
CA ASP A 33 -31.96 4.58 -28.15
C ASP A 33 -31.07 4.07 -26.99
N PRO A 34 -30.23 3.04 -27.20
CA PRO A 34 -29.32 2.56 -26.17
C PRO A 34 -28.16 3.53 -25.88
N ASN A 35 -27.95 4.54 -26.73
CA ASN A 35 -26.92 5.57 -26.57
C ASN A 35 -27.42 6.82 -25.85
N ALA A 36 -28.68 6.80 -25.40
CA ALA A 36 -29.19 7.89 -24.60
C ALA A 36 -28.31 8.11 -23.36
N THR A 37 -28.16 9.37 -23.00
CA THR A 37 -27.47 9.80 -21.79
C THR A 37 -28.49 10.24 -20.76
N VAL A 38 -28.12 10.07 -19.49
CA VAL A 38 -28.90 10.50 -18.34
C VAL A 38 -28.02 11.46 -17.55
N GLN A 39 -28.56 12.65 -17.28
CA GLN A 39 -27.94 13.60 -16.36
C GLN A 39 -28.39 13.26 -14.94
N LEU A 40 -27.42 12.99 -14.07
CA LEU A 40 -27.61 12.81 -12.64
C LEU A 40 -27.09 14.06 -11.94
N THR A 41 -27.94 14.69 -11.13
CA THR A 41 -27.58 15.86 -10.32
C THR A 41 -27.35 15.42 -8.88
N ASP A 42 -26.18 15.72 -8.32
CA ASP A 42 -25.97 15.60 -6.88
C ASP A 42 -26.78 16.69 -6.17
N LEU A 43 -27.73 16.29 -5.32
CA LEU A 43 -28.60 17.23 -4.59
C LEU A 43 -27.86 18.04 -3.53
N ASN A 44 -26.70 17.58 -3.06
CA ASN A 44 -25.93 18.23 -2.00
C ASN A 44 -24.91 19.20 -2.56
N GLU A 45 -24.23 18.83 -3.63
CA GLU A 45 -23.11 19.60 -4.16
C GLU A 45 -23.44 20.31 -5.49
N GLY A 46 -24.58 19.99 -6.10
CA GLY A 46 -25.11 20.71 -7.26
C GLY A 46 -24.35 20.51 -8.57
N TRP A 47 -23.41 19.56 -8.63
CA TRP A 47 -22.78 19.16 -9.88
C TRP A 47 -23.69 18.20 -10.65
N GLU A 48 -23.60 18.30 -11.97
CA GLU A 48 -24.33 17.47 -12.92
C GLU A 48 -23.33 16.56 -13.63
N LEU A 49 -23.57 15.25 -13.58
CA LEU A 49 -22.83 14.28 -14.37
C LEU A 49 -23.72 13.68 -15.44
N GLU A 50 -23.15 13.48 -16.62
CA GLU A 50 -23.80 12.83 -17.74
C GLU A 50 -23.26 11.41 -17.94
N PHE A 51 -24.13 10.42 -17.76
CA PHE A 51 -23.81 9.01 -17.94
C PHE A 51 -24.55 8.43 -19.14
N SER A 52 -23.88 7.64 -19.95
CA SER A 52 -24.57 6.79 -20.92
C SER A 52 -25.35 5.67 -20.23
N LEU A 53 -26.40 5.16 -20.87
CA LEU A 53 -27.18 4.05 -20.33
C LEU A 53 -26.34 2.78 -20.12
N ILE A 54 -25.34 2.52 -20.97
CA ILE A 54 -24.46 1.36 -20.82
C ILE A 54 -23.57 1.49 -19.57
N GLU A 55 -23.03 2.67 -19.30
CA GLU A 55 -22.24 2.94 -18.10
C GLU A 55 -23.10 2.67 -16.86
N LEU A 56 -24.32 3.20 -16.82
CA LEU A 56 -25.27 2.94 -15.73
C LEU A 56 -25.64 1.46 -15.59
N CYS A 57 -25.55 0.65 -16.66
CA CYS A 57 -25.76 -0.79 -16.55
C CYS A 57 -24.57 -1.53 -15.93
N ILE A 58 -23.37 -1.03 -16.15
CA ILE A 58 -22.11 -1.59 -15.62
C ILE A 58 -21.93 -1.15 -14.17
N ASP A 59 -22.39 0.06 -13.85
CA ASP A 59 -21.92 0.76 -12.68
C ASP A 59 -22.38 0.20 -11.34
N GLY A 60 -21.50 0.30 -10.35
CA GLY A 60 -21.81 0.31 -8.93
C GLY A 60 -21.90 1.72 -8.33
N TRP A 61 -21.50 2.78 -9.07
CA TRP A 61 -21.35 4.18 -8.62
C TRP A 61 -22.62 4.92 -8.23
N ALA A 62 -23.81 4.45 -8.62
CA ALA A 62 -25.07 5.16 -8.29
C ALA A 62 -25.35 5.27 -6.77
N ARG A 63 -24.41 4.85 -5.92
CA ARG A 63 -24.47 4.82 -4.48
C ARG A 63 -23.69 5.94 -3.77
N GLU A 64 -22.55 6.40 -4.28
CA GLU A 64 -21.77 7.48 -3.64
C GLU A 64 -22.39 8.86 -3.87
N MET A 65 -22.86 9.13 -5.09
CA MET A 65 -23.64 10.36 -5.38
C MET A 65 -25.06 10.31 -4.78
N ALA A 66 -25.54 9.14 -4.40
CA ALA A 66 -26.85 8.96 -3.77
C ALA A 66 -26.76 9.00 -2.25
N SER A 67 -25.96 9.91 -1.69
CA SER A 67 -26.12 10.31 -0.28
C SER A 67 -27.54 10.87 0.01
N SER A 68 -28.34 11.15 -1.03
CA SER A 68 -29.80 11.26 -0.97
C SER A 68 -30.51 9.92 -1.25
N ALA A 69 -31.42 9.55 -0.36
CA ALA A 69 -32.02 8.24 -0.11
C ALA A 69 -32.70 7.44 -1.27
N TYR A 70 -32.57 7.80 -2.55
CA TYR A 70 -33.46 7.30 -3.61
C TYR A 70 -32.89 6.24 -4.57
N LEU A 71 -31.56 6.02 -4.61
CA LEU A 71 -30.94 4.91 -5.39
C LEU A 71 -30.22 3.88 -4.50
N TYR A 72 -30.52 3.90 -3.20
CA TYR A 72 -29.92 2.99 -2.23
C TYR A 72 -30.34 1.52 -2.49
N GLY A 73 -29.35 0.66 -2.65
CA GLY A 73 -29.48 -0.78 -2.39
C GLY A 73 -29.90 -1.67 -3.56
N ILE A 74 -30.22 -1.13 -4.74
CA ILE A 74 -30.63 -1.96 -5.88
C ILE A 74 -29.38 -2.35 -6.68
N ARG A 75 -28.69 -3.40 -6.24
CA ARG A 75 -27.84 -4.17 -7.17
C ARG A 75 -28.76 -4.78 -8.22
N TRP A 76 -28.24 -5.09 -9.41
CA TRP A 76 -28.94 -5.99 -10.32
C TRP A 76 -29.33 -7.25 -9.53
N GLU A 77 -30.62 -7.40 -9.21
CA GLU A 77 -31.12 -8.53 -8.43
C GLU A 77 -31.00 -9.79 -9.29
N GLY A 78 -29.99 -10.61 -8.99
CA GLY A 78 -29.75 -11.85 -9.72
C GLY A 78 -28.35 -12.41 -9.51
N PRO A 79 -28.07 -13.62 -10.02
CA PRO A 79 -26.70 -14.12 -10.13
C PRO A 79 -25.82 -13.08 -10.83
N ALA A 80 -24.49 -13.14 -10.60
CA ALA A 80 -23.48 -12.18 -11.06
C ALA A 80 -23.59 -11.74 -12.55
N ASP A 81 -24.35 -12.47 -13.36
CA ASP A 81 -24.57 -12.26 -14.80
C ASP A 81 -25.71 -11.30 -15.16
N GLY A 82 -26.53 -10.85 -14.20
CA GLY A 82 -27.70 -9.99 -14.47
C GLY A 82 -27.33 -8.73 -15.27
N GLY A 83 -26.36 -7.96 -14.77
CA GLY A 83 -25.85 -6.76 -15.46
C GLY A 83 -25.18 -7.07 -16.81
N ALA A 84 -24.40 -8.15 -16.88
CA ALA A 84 -23.72 -8.54 -18.13
C ALA A 84 -24.71 -8.90 -19.25
N SER A 85 -25.84 -9.54 -18.91
CA SER A 85 -26.89 -9.85 -19.89
C SER A 85 -27.57 -8.58 -20.43
N VAL A 86 -27.83 -7.59 -19.58
CA VAL A 86 -28.39 -6.29 -19.97
C VAL A 86 -27.39 -5.53 -20.85
N VAL A 87 -26.12 -5.44 -20.44
CA VAL A 87 -25.04 -4.81 -21.22
C VAL A 87 -24.90 -5.46 -22.59
N ARG A 88 -24.98 -6.80 -22.67
CA ARG A 88 -24.94 -7.53 -23.95
C ARG A 88 -26.07 -7.10 -24.89
N GLU A 89 -27.28 -6.98 -24.40
CA GLU A 89 -28.42 -6.56 -25.22
C GLU A 89 -28.34 -5.08 -25.62
N MET A 90 -27.79 -4.22 -24.74
CA MET A 90 -27.51 -2.81 -25.09
C MET A 90 -26.51 -2.74 -26.26
N ILE A 91 -25.40 -3.47 -26.18
CA ILE A 91 -24.38 -3.51 -27.24
C ILE A 91 -24.96 -4.11 -28.54
N ALA A 92 -25.73 -5.21 -28.43
CA ALA A 92 -26.40 -5.82 -29.58
C ALA A 92 -27.39 -4.87 -30.27
N GLY A 93 -27.96 -3.94 -29.51
CA GLY A 93 -28.83 -2.87 -29.99
C GLY A 93 -28.12 -1.66 -30.61
N GLY A 94 -26.79 -1.66 -30.69
CA GLY A 94 -26.00 -0.52 -31.17
C GLY A 94 -25.57 0.46 -30.08
N GLY A 95 -25.60 0.03 -28.82
CA GLY A 95 -25.01 0.78 -27.70
C GLY A 95 -23.50 0.95 -27.88
N LEU A 96 -23.02 2.19 -27.80
CA LEU A 96 -21.62 2.57 -27.89
C LEU A 96 -20.89 2.13 -26.63
N ILE A 97 -19.69 1.57 -26.82
CA ILE A 97 -18.83 1.09 -25.73
C ILE A 97 -17.92 2.23 -25.23
N ALA A 98 -17.67 3.22 -26.09
CA ALA A 98 -17.02 4.47 -25.72
C ALA A 98 -18.01 5.30 -24.86
N GLY A 99 -17.60 5.65 -23.63
CA GLY A 99 -18.41 6.47 -22.73
C GLY A 99 -18.30 7.97 -23.02
N SER A 100 -19.06 8.78 -22.29
CA SER A 100 -19.20 10.23 -22.50
C SER A 100 -18.02 11.07 -22.00
N VAL A 101 -17.18 10.52 -21.11
CA VAL A 101 -16.14 11.28 -20.37
C VAL A 101 -14.74 10.68 -20.55
N GLY A 102 -14.48 10.02 -21.69
CA GLY A 102 -13.21 9.30 -21.91
C GLY A 102 -13.08 8.01 -21.10
N GLU A 103 -13.96 7.75 -20.14
CA GLU A 103 -14.09 6.45 -19.49
C GLU A 103 -14.90 5.50 -20.37
N THR A 104 -14.28 4.43 -20.86
CA THR A 104 -15.03 3.40 -21.60
C THR A 104 -15.86 2.53 -20.67
N ALA A 105 -16.85 1.84 -21.23
CA ALA A 105 -17.56 0.76 -20.55
C ALA A 105 -16.59 -0.28 -19.94
N LEU A 106 -15.45 -0.54 -20.60
CA LEU A 106 -14.44 -1.45 -20.08
C LEU A 106 -13.72 -0.88 -18.86
N TYR A 107 -13.32 0.40 -18.89
CA TYR A 107 -12.72 1.09 -17.74
C TYR A 107 -13.63 0.97 -16.52
N ARG A 108 -14.91 1.36 -16.66
CA ARG A 108 -15.89 1.25 -15.57
C ARG A 108 -16.08 -0.17 -15.07
N ALA A 109 -16.12 -1.15 -15.98
CA ALA A 109 -16.29 -2.55 -15.60
C ALA A 109 -15.08 -3.08 -14.81
N VAL A 110 -13.87 -2.63 -15.18
CA VAL A 110 -12.62 -2.97 -14.49
C VAL A 110 -12.57 -2.33 -13.11
N CYS A 111 -12.81 -1.02 -12.99
CA CYS A 111 -12.79 -0.32 -11.71
C CYS A 111 -13.82 -0.91 -10.73
N ASN A 112 -15.02 -1.26 -11.21
CA ASN A 112 -16.04 -1.94 -10.41
C ASN A 112 -15.77 -3.44 -10.18
N VAL A 113 -14.65 -3.99 -10.69
CA VAL A 113 -14.27 -5.42 -10.62
C VAL A 113 -15.41 -6.34 -11.10
N ASN A 114 -16.17 -5.89 -12.12
CA ASN A 114 -17.32 -6.60 -12.65
C ASN A 114 -16.88 -7.66 -13.67
N ARG A 115 -16.48 -8.82 -13.15
CA ARG A 115 -15.96 -9.96 -13.93
C ARG A 115 -16.80 -10.29 -15.16
N SER A 116 -18.11 -10.49 -15.00
CA SER A 116 -18.98 -10.93 -16.10
C SER A 116 -19.07 -9.90 -17.23
N VAL A 117 -19.03 -8.60 -16.90
CA VAL A 117 -19.01 -7.53 -17.92
C VAL A 117 -17.63 -7.44 -18.57
N VAL A 118 -16.54 -7.54 -17.82
CA VAL A 118 -15.19 -7.52 -18.40
C VAL A 118 -14.98 -8.70 -19.35
N ASP A 119 -15.38 -9.91 -18.96
CA ASP A 119 -15.31 -11.10 -19.81
C ASP A 119 -16.14 -10.93 -21.09
N LEU A 120 -17.34 -10.32 -20.99
CA LEU A 120 -18.17 -9.98 -22.14
C LEU A 120 -17.47 -8.99 -23.08
N LEU A 121 -16.97 -7.87 -22.56
CA LEU A 121 -16.33 -6.80 -23.34
C LEU A 121 -15.03 -7.29 -24.01
N ILE A 122 -14.24 -8.11 -23.32
CA ILE A 122 -13.08 -8.78 -23.91
C ILE A 122 -13.51 -9.75 -25.01
N GLY A 123 -14.58 -10.52 -24.77
CA GLY A 123 -15.09 -11.54 -25.69
C GLY A 123 -15.61 -10.98 -27.01
N ILE A 124 -16.26 -9.81 -26.99
CA ILE A 124 -16.69 -9.11 -28.21
C ILE A 124 -15.53 -8.41 -28.95
N GLY A 125 -14.32 -8.44 -28.38
CA GLY A 125 -13.12 -7.94 -29.04
C GLY A 125 -12.89 -6.45 -28.86
N VAL A 126 -13.42 -5.82 -27.80
CA VAL A 126 -12.98 -4.47 -27.40
C VAL A 126 -11.46 -4.48 -27.32
N ARG A 127 -10.80 -3.60 -28.07
CA ARG A 127 -9.34 -3.48 -28.10
C ARG A 127 -8.92 -2.37 -27.15
N LEU A 128 -7.76 -2.53 -26.52
CA LEU A 128 -7.05 -1.46 -25.82
C LEU A 128 -6.02 -0.74 -26.71
N SER A 129 -5.95 -1.06 -28.00
CA SER A 129 -4.73 -0.78 -28.78
C SER A 129 -4.89 0.32 -29.83
N GLY A 130 -4.15 1.42 -29.60
CA GLY A 130 -3.43 2.16 -30.64
C GLY A 130 -3.83 3.63 -30.78
N ASN A 131 -3.02 4.56 -30.23
CA ASN A 131 -3.19 6.03 -30.17
C ASN A 131 -4.50 6.52 -29.55
N GLU A 132 -5.61 5.86 -29.83
CA GLU A 132 -6.89 5.94 -29.15
C GLU A 132 -6.81 5.43 -27.70
N ALA A 133 -5.77 4.74 -27.24
CA ALA A 133 -5.62 4.45 -25.80
C ALA A 133 -5.33 5.70 -24.95
N GLU A 134 -4.70 6.72 -25.56
CA GLU A 134 -4.53 8.04 -24.94
C GLU A 134 -5.81 8.90 -25.09
N GLU A 135 -6.62 8.69 -26.15
CA GLU A 135 -7.89 9.43 -26.38
C GLU A 135 -9.14 8.76 -25.78
N GLU A 136 -9.15 7.45 -25.56
CA GLU A 136 -10.24 6.61 -25.00
C GLU A 136 -10.00 6.23 -23.52
N GLY A 137 -9.08 6.93 -22.85
CA GLY A 137 -8.98 6.98 -21.38
C GLY A 137 -8.62 5.68 -20.66
N ILE A 138 -8.12 4.66 -21.34
CA ILE A 138 -7.54 3.48 -20.67
C ILE A 138 -6.04 3.68 -20.53
N SER A 139 -5.72 4.50 -19.53
CA SER A 139 -4.37 4.86 -19.11
C SER A 139 -3.55 3.66 -18.64
N GLU A 140 -2.22 3.77 -18.69
CA GLU A 140 -1.31 2.88 -17.94
C GLU A 140 -1.72 2.76 -16.46
N SER A 141 -2.42 3.77 -15.93
CA SER A 141 -2.98 3.77 -14.58
C SER A 141 -4.22 2.90 -14.39
N LEU A 142 -4.81 2.24 -15.40
CA LEU A 142 -6.07 1.48 -15.24
C LEU A 142 -6.03 0.50 -14.04
N LEU A 143 -4.92 -0.24 -13.89
CA LEU A 143 -4.77 -1.18 -12.78
C LEU A 143 -4.58 -0.47 -11.43
N GLU A 144 -3.91 0.67 -11.42
CA GLU A 144 -3.75 1.52 -10.24
C GLU A 144 -5.11 2.10 -9.85
N ASP A 145 -5.80 2.76 -10.78
CA ASP A 145 -7.14 3.32 -10.60
C ASP A 145 -8.13 2.26 -10.10
N MET A 146 -8.10 1.06 -10.67
CA MET A 146 -8.92 -0.05 -10.18
C MET A 146 -8.62 -0.40 -8.72
N LEU A 147 -7.35 -0.47 -8.34
CA LEU A 147 -6.94 -0.80 -6.97
C LEU A 147 -7.25 0.33 -5.99
N GLU A 148 -7.10 1.58 -6.41
CA GLU A 148 -7.48 2.76 -5.63
C GLU A 148 -9.00 2.82 -5.43
N TYR A 149 -9.74 2.64 -6.52
CA TYR A 149 -11.19 2.64 -6.52
C TYR A 149 -11.75 1.51 -5.65
N HIS A 150 -11.19 0.31 -5.75
CA HIS A 150 -11.58 -0.82 -4.92
C HIS A 150 -11.29 -0.58 -3.42
N ARG A 151 -10.17 0.08 -3.10
CA ARG A 151 -9.83 0.50 -1.74
C ARG A 151 -10.86 1.48 -1.20
N ASP A 152 -11.21 2.49 -1.99
CA ASP A 152 -12.10 3.57 -1.56
C ASP A 152 -13.54 3.06 -1.38
N LEU A 153 -14.00 2.15 -2.25
CA LEU A 153 -15.28 1.45 -2.11
C LEU A 153 -15.42 0.68 -0.79
N HIS A 154 -14.35 0.03 -0.32
CA HIS A 154 -14.41 -0.67 0.96
C HIS A 154 -14.63 0.30 2.12
N PHE A 155 -13.96 1.46 2.11
CA PHE A 155 -14.14 2.47 3.16
C PHE A 155 -15.56 3.04 3.19
N ALA A 156 -16.26 3.04 2.05
CA ALA A 156 -17.67 3.42 1.98
C ALA A 156 -18.64 2.35 2.55
N ASN A 157 -18.15 1.32 3.27
CA ASN A 157 -18.93 0.19 3.80
C ASN A 157 -19.70 -0.55 2.69
N HIS A 158 -19.10 -0.66 1.51
CA HIS A 158 -19.67 -1.43 0.42
C HIS A 158 -19.08 -2.84 0.44
N ARG A 159 -19.89 -3.85 0.07
CA ARG A 159 -19.41 -5.23 -0.06
C ARG A 159 -18.42 -5.24 -1.23
N PRO A 160 -17.10 -5.18 -0.97
CA PRO A 160 -16.10 -5.04 -2.01
C PRO A 160 -16.09 -6.32 -2.84
N ALA A 161 -15.45 -6.26 -3.99
CA ALA A 161 -15.10 -7.48 -4.69
C ALA A 161 -14.18 -8.30 -3.78
N SER A 162 -14.24 -9.63 -3.89
CA SER A 162 -13.29 -10.45 -3.14
C SER A 162 -11.86 -10.18 -3.63
N GLY A 163 -10.85 -10.41 -2.79
CA GLY A 163 -9.47 -10.33 -3.26
C GLY A 163 -9.21 -11.25 -4.47
N GLN A 164 -9.92 -12.37 -4.55
CA GLN A 164 -9.88 -13.29 -5.69
C GLN A 164 -10.46 -12.69 -6.98
N ASP A 165 -11.49 -11.86 -6.89
CA ASP A 165 -12.05 -11.16 -8.05
C ASP A 165 -11.06 -10.11 -8.58
N VAL A 166 -10.40 -9.37 -7.69
CA VAL A 166 -9.34 -8.42 -8.05
C VAL A 166 -8.17 -9.15 -8.72
N LEU A 167 -7.71 -10.27 -8.14
CA LEU A 167 -6.66 -11.10 -8.71
C LEU A 167 -7.05 -11.66 -10.09
N TYR A 168 -8.29 -12.15 -10.23
CA TYR A 168 -8.82 -12.60 -11.51
C TYR A 168 -8.77 -11.48 -12.56
N MET A 169 -9.18 -10.27 -12.16
CA MET A 169 -9.20 -9.10 -13.03
C MET A 169 -7.79 -8.77 -13.52
N ILE A 170 -6.84 -8.61 -12.61
CA ILE A 170 -5.42 -8.32 -12.93
C ILE A 170 -4.87 -9.38 -13.88
N ARG A 171 -5.07 -10.68 -13.59
CA ARG A 171 -4.59 -11.76 -14.47
C ARG A 171 -5.23 -11.74 -15.84
N THR A 172 -6.54 -11.48 -15.91
CA THR A 172 -7.28 -11.46 -17.17
C THR A 172 -6.83 -10.30 -18.06
N LEU A 173 -6.74 -9.10 -17.48
CA LEU A 173 -6.29 -7.89 -18.18
C LEU A 173 -4.85 -8.02 -18.65
N THR A 174 -3.93 -8.45 -17.79
CA THR A 174 -2.51 -8.55 -18.12
C THR A 174 -2.19 -9.70 -19.09
N ARG A 175 -2.99 -10.78 -19.09
CA ARG A 175 -2.91 -11.82 -20.11
C ARG A 175 -3.39 -11.32 -21.47
N ARG A 176 -4.48 -10.56 -21.50
CA ARG A 176 -5.05 -10.04 -22.75
C ARG A 176 -4.23 -8.88 -23.31
N TRP A 177 -3.70 -8.04 -22.44
CA TRP A 177 -2.97 -6.81 -22.73
C TRP A 177 -1.68 -6.73 -21.91
N PRO A 178 -0.63 -7.46 -22.30
CA PRO A 178 0.64 -7.49 -21.56
C PRO A 178 1.32 -6.12 -21.44
N HIS A 179 0.98 -5.16 -22.31
CA HIS A 179 1.54 -3.81 -22.28
C HIS A 179 1.13 -3.03 -21.03
N LEU A 180 0.03 -3.38 -20.36
CA LEU A 180 -0.38 -2.78 -19.08
C LEU A 180 0.70 -2.93 -17.98
N LEU A 181 1.56 -3.94 -18.10
CA LEU A 181 2.72 -4.15 -17.22
C LEU A 181 4.05 -4.06 -18.00
N ALA A 182 4.08 -3.45 -19.18
CA ALA A 182 5.35 -3.28 -19.90
C ALA A 182 6.26 -2.27 -19.19
N HIS A 183 5.68 -1.22 -18.62
CA HIS A 183 6.42 -0.17 -17.92
C HIS A 183 6.67 -0.54 -16.45
N GLU A 184 7.93 -0.50 -16.05
CA GLU A 184 8.37 -0.80 -14.68
C GLU A 184 7.74 0.15 -13.66
N ARG A 185 7.56 1.42 -14.04
CA ARG A 185 6.89 2.43 -13.21
C ARG A 185 5.46 2.03 -12.88
N THR A 186 4.65 1.69 -13.88
CA THR A 186 3.26 1.23 -13.70
C THR A 186 3.18 0.03 -12.77
N ARG A 187 4.11 -0.92 -12.91
CA ARG A 187 4.19 -2.08 -12.02
C ARG A 187 4.51 -1.69 -10.58
N ILE A 188 5.45 -0.77 -10.38
CA ILE A 188 5.79 -0.23 -9.06
C ILE A 188 4.58 0.48 -8.45
N ASP A 189 3.85 1.28 -9.24
CA ASP A 189 2.67 2.01 -8.79
C ASP A 189 1.52 1.05 -8.42
N CYS A 190 1.30 -0.01 -9.22
CA CYS A 190 0.39 -1.11 -8.86
C CYS A 190 0.82 -1.84 -7.57
N LEU A 191 2.12 -2.16 -7.41
CA LEU A 191 2.64 -2.77 -6.18
C LEU A 191 2.36 -1.86 -4.98
N ARG A 192 2.62 -0.55 -5.10
CA ARG A 192 2.32 0.42 -4.05
C ARG A 192 0.83 0.43 -3.74
N ALA A 193 -0.06 0.44 -4.73
CA ALA A 193 -1.50 0.41 -4.52
C ALA A 193 -1.93 -0.85 -3.73
N VAL A 194 -1.45 -2.04 -4.11
CA VAL A 194 -1.73 -3.31 -3.41
C VAL A 194 -1.19 -3.34 -1.98
N LEU A 195 0.01 -2.80 -1.75
CA LEU A 195 0.63 -2.76 -0.41
C LEU A 195 -0.09 -1.81 0.56
N ASN A 196 -0.87 -0.85 0.07
CA ASN A 196 -1.75 -0.03 0.92
C ASN A 196 -3.17 -0.56 1.02
N HIS A 197 -3.50 -1.62 0.30
CA HIS A 197 -4.89 -2.02 0.16
C HIS A 197 -5.35 -2.74 1.45
N PRO A 198 -6.22 -2.14 2.28
CA PRO A 198 -6.50 -2.59 3.64
C PRO A 198 -7.32 -3.89 3.76
N VAL A 199 -7.78 -4.42 2.64
CA VAL A 199 -8.95 -5.31 2.55
C VAL A 199 -8.66 -6.59 1.80
N LEU A 200 -7.55 -6.64 1.06
CA LEU A 200 -7.28 -7.83 0.27
C LEU A 200 -7.00 -8.97 1.24
N GLU A 201 -7.70 -10.09 1.03
CA GLU A 201 -7.40 -11.35 1.70
C GLU A 201 -5.90 -11.65 1.53
N ALA A 202 -5.25 -12.10 2.59
CA ALA A 202 -3.81 -12.37 2.64
C ALA A 202 -3.31 -13.13 1.39
N ASP A 203 -3.95 -14.26 1.08
CA ASP A 203 -3.60 -15.13 -0.05
C ASP A 203 -3.77 -14.42 -1.40
N ALA A 204 -4.82 -13.61 -1.53
CA ALA A 204 -5.06 -12.83 -2.75
C ALA A 204 -4.04 -11.71 -2.90
N GLN A 205 -3.72 -10.99 -1.82
CA GLN A 205 -2.72 -9.93 -1.80
C GLN A 205 -1.35 -10.49 -2.21
N GLU A 206 -0.91 -11.59 -1.58
CA GLU A 206 0.36 -12.25 -1.91
C GLU A 206 0.39 -12.70 -3.37
N ALA A 207 -0.69 -13.29 -3.88
CA ALA A 207 -0.80 -13.73 -5.26
C ALA A 207 -0.77 -12.55 -6.25
N ILE A 208 -1.38 -11.41 -5.91
CA ILE A 208 -1.34 -10.19 -6.72
C ILE A 208 0.08 -9.61 -6.73
N LEU A 209 0.71 -9.44 -5.55
CA LEU A 209 2.08 -8.92 -5.43
C LEU A 209 3.05 -9.79 -6.23
N THR A 210 2.94 -11.11 -6.09
CA THR A 210 3.74 -12.08 -6.84
C THR A 210 3.51 -11.96 -8.34
N HIS A 211 2.26 -11.83 -8.78
CA HIS A 211 1.92 -11.67 -10.20
C HIS A 211 2.55 -10.39 -10.77
N LEU A 212 2.38 -9.26 -10.08
CA LEU A 212 2.93 -7.95 -10.48
C LEU A 212 4.46 -7.92 -10.47
N HIS A 213 5.10 -8.63 -9.54
CA HIS A 213 6.56 -8.71 -9.44
C HIS A 213 7.19 -9.65 -10.49
N THR A 214 6.50 -10.73 -10.87
CA THR A 214 7.07 -11.76 -11.75
C THR A 214 6.66 -11.63 -13.22
N ASN A 215 5.54 -10.96 -13.52
CA ASN A 215 5.02 -10.84 -14.89
C ASN A 215 5.13 -9.40 -15.44
N PRO A 216 5.48 -9.22 -16.72
CA PRO A 216 5.87 -10.27 -17.69
C PRO A 216 7.29 -10.84 -17.44
N ARG A 217 8.08 -10.16 -16.60
CA ARG A 217 9.42 -10.57 -16.16
C ARG A 217 9.65 -10.10 -14.72
N PRO A 218 10.60 -10.67 -13.96
CA PRO A 218 10.98 -10.15 -12.65
C PRO A 218 11.23 -8.64 -12.68
N LEU A 219 10.61 -7.90 -11.77
CA LEU A 219 10.76 -6.45 -11.64
C LEU A 219 12.09 -6.15 -10.94
N PRO A 220 13.05 -5.45 -11.56
CA PRO A 220 14.21 -4.97 -10.82
C PRO A 220 13.74 -3.87 -9.86
N ILE A 221 13.83 -4.13 -8.56
CA ILE A 221 13.55 -3.15 -7.51
C ILE A 221 14.88 -2.76 -6.90
N ASP A 222 15.28 -1.49 -7.06
CA ASP A 222 16.49 -0.98 -6.40
C ASP A 222 16.28 -0.80 -4.88
N ASP A 223 17.38 -0.69 -4.12
CA ASP A 223 17.33 -0.56 -2.66
C ASP A 223 16.46 0.62 -2.18
N ARG A 224 16.44 1.72 -2.94
CA ARG A 224 15.69 2.93 -2.60
C ARG A 224 14.19 2.69 -2.75
N GLU A 225 13.79 2.06 -3.83
CA GLU A 225 12.40 1.74 -4.12
C GLU A 225 11.91 0.60 -3.23
N PHE A 226 12.77 -0.39 -2.94
CA PHE A 226 12.47 -1.43 -1.97
C PHE A 226 12.15 -0.83 -0.59
N GLY A 227 12.96 0.12 -0.13
CA GLY A 227 12.69 0.84 1.12
C GLY A 227 11.36 1.60 1.12
N ARG A 228 10.94 2.15 -0.03
CA ARG A 228 9.64 2.81 -0.17
C ARG A 228 8.49 1.82 -0.13
N LEU A 229 8.61 0.69 -0.83
CA LEU A 229 7.62 -0.39 -0.78
C LEU A 229 7.47 -0.93 0.65
N LEU A 230 8.59 -1.14 1.36
CA LEU A 230 8.58 -1.58 2.76
C LEU A 230 7.92 -0.56 3.69
N ALA A 231 8.22 0.74 3.52
CA ALA A 231 7.56 1.78 4.30
C ALA A 231 6.05 1.85 4.01
N ARG A 232 5.64 1.58 2.76
CA ARG A 232 4.24 1.57 2.32
C ARG A 232 3.50 0.36 2.88
N ALA A 233 4.10 -0.83 2.82
CA ALA A 233 3.59 -2.06 3.43
C ALA A 233 3.40 -1.90 4.94
N ALA A 234 4.39 -1.32 5.62
CA ALA A 234 4.31 -1.06 7.05
C ALA A 234 3.21 -0.05 7.39
N ARG A 235 3.02 0.99 6.57
CA ARG A 235 1.90 1.93 6.73
C ARG A 235 0.53 1.28 6.49
N GLY A 236 0.45 0.39 5.50
CA GLY A 236 -0.76 -0.41 5.23
C GLY A 236 -1.05 -1.44 6.32
N MET A 237 -0.09 -1.69 7.21
CA MET A 237 -0.16 -2.60 8.35
C MET A 237 -0.36 -4.07 8.02
N HIS A 238 -0.07 -4.49 6.78
CA HIS A 238 -0.25 -5.88 6.36
C HIS A 238 0.98 -6.72 6.68
N HIS A 239 0.91 -7.57 7.70
CA HIS A 239 2.05 -8.43 8.05
C HIS A 239 2.43 -9.40 6.90
N THR A 240 1.45 -9.82 6.10
CA THR A 240 1.63 -10.64 4.89
C THR A 240 2.45 -9.95 3.82
N SER A 241 2.24 -8.64 3.64
CA SER A 241 3.04 -7.82 2.72
C SER A 241 4.49 -7.67 3.20
N ILE A 242 4.70 -7.57 4.52
CA ILE A 242 6.05 -7.58 5.11
C ILE A 242 6.73 -8.92 4.86
N ASP A 243 6.01 -10.03 5.05
CA ASP A 243 6.51 -11.37 4.79
C ASP A 243 6.86 -11.60 3.32
N TRP A 244 6.00 -11.13 2.41
CA TRP A 244 6.25 -11.19 0.97
C TRP A 244 7.48 -10.37 0.56
N LEU A 245 7.66 -9.16 1.10
CA LEU A 245 8.86 -8.36 0.82
C LEU A 245 10.13 -9.05 1.35
N HIS A 246 10.06 -9.61 2.57
CA HIS A 246 11.17 -10.34 3.15
C HIS A 246 11.53 -11.61 2.37
N SER A 247 10.55 -12.35 1.85
CA SER A 247 10.78 -13.56 1.04
C SER A 247 11.28 -13.23 -0.36
N THR A 248 10.84 -12.11 -0.94
CA THR A 248 11.22 -11.67 -2.28
C THR A 248 12.69 -11.25 -2.36
N ASP A 249 13.16 -10.44 -1.40
CA ASP A 249 14.58 -10.07 -1.28
C ASP A 249 15.02 -9.91 0.19
N PRO A 250 15.50 -10.99 0.83
CA PRO A 250 15.94 -10.95 2.22
C PRO A 250 17.13 -10.02 2.48
N ALA A 251 17.93 -9.70 1.46
CA ALA A 251 19.10 -8.84 1.59
C ALA A 251 18.69 -7.37 1.56
N ALA A 252 17.93 -6.96 0.54
CA ALA A 252 17.37 -5.61 0.44
C ALA A 252 16.44 -5.30 1.62
N PHE A 253 15.67 -6.29 2.09
CA PHE A 253 14.84 -6.17 3.28
C PHE A 253 15.67 -5.86 4.54
N ARG A 254 16.74 -6.62 4.79
CA ARG A 254 17.63 -6.37 5.94
C ARG A 254 18.32 -5.01 5.86
N ALA A 255 18.68 -4.55 4.66
CA ALA A 255 19.24 -3.23 4.44
C ALA A 255 18.19 -2.11 4.68
N SER A 256 16.90 -2.39 4.45
CA SER A 256 15.85 -1.37 4.44
C SER A 256 15.02 -1.30 5.73
N ILE A 257 14.90 -2.38 6.51
CA ILE A 257 13.98 -2.46 7.66
C ILE A 257 14.23 -1.40 8.74
N ASN A 258 15.48 -0.94 8.86
CA ASN A 258 15.89 0.12 9.80
C ASN A 258 16.24 1.45 9.12
N THR A 259 16.17 1.50 7.78
CA THR A 259 16.47 2.70 7.01
C THR A 259 15.28 3.65 7.08
N ARG A 260 15.56 4.94 7.28
CA ARG A 260 14.52 5.97 7.28
C ARG A 260 14.15 6.33 5.85
N VAL A 261 12.91 6.05 5.50
CA VAL A 261 12.32 6.42 4.20
C VAL A 261 11.22 7.42 4.48
N LEU A 262 11.29 8.59 3.82
CA LEU A 262 10.41 9.73 4.11
C LEU A 262 10.50 10.22 5.57
N GLY A 263 11.68 10.13 6.18
CA GLY A 263 11.95 10.64 7.53
C GLY A 263 11.64 9.69 8.69
N ALA A 264 11.02 8.54 8.43
CA ALA A 264 10.63 7.56 9.43
C ALA A 264 11.06 6.14 9.01
N THR A 265 11.30 5.27 9.98
CA THR A 265 11.56 3.85 9.71
C THR A 265 10.25 3.13 9.37
N PRO A 266 10.29 2.02 8.62
CA PRO A 266 9.11 1.19 8.39
C PRO A 266 8.36 0.84 9.67
N LEU A 267 9.06 0.38 10.73
CA LEU A 267 8.44 0.02 12.00
C LEU A 267 7.67 1.20 12.60
N SER A 268 8.25 2.38 12.51
CA SER A 268 7.65 3.60 13.02
C SER A 268 6.44 4.06 12.19
N GLN A 269 6.43 3.84 10.87
CA GLN A 269 5.25 4.07 10.03
C GLN A 269 4.07 3.18 10.48
N ALA A 270 4.31 1.88 10.69
CA ALA A 270 3.28 0.97 11.21
C ALA A 270 2.77 1.41 12.59
N ALA A 271 3.67 1.93 13.43
CA ALA A 271 3.37 2.26 14.81
C ALA A 271 2.69 3.62 15.01
N GLY A 272 2.62 4.51 14.02
CA GLY A 272 2.00 5.80 14.24
C GLY A 272 1.11 6.33 13.14
N GLU A 273 0.81 5.51 12.13
CA GLU A 273 -0.39 5.74 11.34
C GLU A 273 -1.60 5.74 12.28
N ARG A 274 -2.40 6.81 12.23
CA ARG A 274 -3.61 6.92 13.05
C ARG A 274 -4.70 6.06 12.42
N MET A 275 -5.37 5.30 13.27
CA MET A 275 -6.72 4.85 12.95
C MET A 275 -7.56 6.06 12.56
N ARG A 276 -8.35 5.96 11.49
CA ARG A 276 -9.34 6.99 11.17
C ARG A 276 -10.34 7.01 12.32
N ASP A 277 -10.56 8.19 12.91
CA ASP A 277 -11.49 8.38 14.03
C ASP A 277 -12.94 7.98 13.65
N ASP A 278 -13.22 7.80 12.35
CA ASP A 278 -14.54 7.50 11.79
C ASP A 278 -14.79 6.01 11.52
N LEU A 279 -13.86 5.10 11.87
CA LEU A 279 -14.05 3.67 11.66
C LEU A 279 -15.03 3.07 12.69
N PRO A 280 -15.96 2.19 12.27
CA PRO A 280 -16.77 1.39 13.19
C PRO A 280 -15.92 0.60 14.18
N ASP A 281 -16.37 0.44 15.43
CA ASP A 281 -15.62 -0.22 16.51
C ASP A 281 -15.07 -1.60 16.14
N ASP A 282 -15.85 -2.42 15.42
CA ASP A 282 -15.43 -3.76 15.00
C ASP A 282 -14.24 -3.70 14.01
N LEU A 283 -14.29 -2.79 13.03
CA LEU A 283 -13.21 -2.58 12.07
C LEU A 283 -12.00 -1.93 12.74
N ALA A 284 -12.22 -1.04 13.70
CA ALA A 284 -11.17 -0.47 14.52
C ALA A 284 -10.41 -1.57 15.30
N GLN A 285 -11.13 -2.49 15.94
CA GLN A 285 -10.50 -3.57 16.69
C GLN A 285 -9.69 -4.51 15.77
N GLU A 286 -10.24 -4.89 14.62
CA GLU A 286 -9.54 -5.72 13.64
C GLU A 286 -8.27 -5.02 13.12
N TRP A 287 -8.38 -3.72 12.84
CA TRP A 287 -7.27 -2.89 12.40
C TRP A 287 -6.13 -2.82 13.43
N GLU A 288 -6.45 -2.59 14.71
CA GLU A 288 -5.43 -2.55 15.77
C GLU A 288 -4.79 -3.93 15.99
N ALA A 289 -5.55 -5.01 15.85
CA ALA A 289 -5.02 -6.36 15.93
C ALA A 289 -4.04 -6.66 14.77
N GLU A 290 -4.36 -6.22 13.56
CA GLU A 290 -3.49 -6.35 12.38
C GLU A 290 -2.23 -5.50 12.51
N ARG A 291 -2.36 -4.27 12.99
CA ARG A 291 -1.23 -3.39 13.35
C ARG A 291 -0.28 -4.06 14.35
N GLY A 292 -0.82 -4.65 15.41
CA GLY A 292 -0.05 -5.41 16.40
C GLY A 292 0.70 -6.60 15.77
N ARG A 293 0.03 -7.36 14.89
CA ARG A 293 0.67 -8.45 14.11
C ARG A 293 1.83 -7.92 13.24
N CYS A 294 1.62 -6.84 12.51
CA CYS A 294 2.64 -6.22 11.67
C CYS A 294 3.85 -5.75 12.48
N ILE A 295 3.63 -5.02 13.58
CA ILE A 295 4.69 -4.53 14.46
C ILE A 295 5.51 -5.70 15.03
N ARG A 296 4.85 -6.72 15.60
CA ARG A 296 5.54 -7.92 16.10
C ARG A 296 6.38 -8.58 15.02
N ARG A 297 5.80 -8.73 13.83
CA ARG A 297 6.47 -9.40 12.72
C ARG A 297 7.72 -8.66 12.30
N MET A 298 7.66 -7.33 12.19
CA MET A 298 8.83 -6.52 11.86
C MET A 298 9.92 -6.60 12.94
N ILE A 299 9.56 -6.61 14.22
CA ILE A 299 10.52 -6.80 15.32
C ILE A 299 11.19 -8.18 15.22
N GLN A 300 10.42 -9.24 14.96
CA GLN A 300 10.96 -10.59 14.73
C GLN A 300 11.93 -10.65 13.54
N LEU A 301 11.69 -9.84 12.50
CA LEU A 301 12.54 -9.72 11.32
C LEU A 301 13.72 -8.73 11.50
N GLY A 302 13.89 -8.16 12.70
CA GLY A 302 15.05 -7.34 13.08
C GLY A 302 14.87 -5.84 12.93
N ALA A 303 13.63 -5.34 12.95
CA ALA A 303 13.38 -3.92 13.15
C ALA A 303 13.87 -3.46 14.54
N CYS A 304 14.60 -2.36 14.57
CA CYS A 304 15.17 -1.76 15.76
C CYS A 304 14.24 -0.65 16.29
N VAL A 305 13.84 -0.79 17.56
CA VAL A 305 12.98 0.19 18.25
C VAL A 305 13.67 1.54 18.41
N GLU A 306 15.00 1.57 18.61
CA GLU A 306 15.76 2.82 18.77
C GLU A 306 15.78 3.65 17.48
N ALA A 307 15.89 2.98 16.32
CA ALA A 307 15.83 3.62 15.02
C ALA A 307 14.48 4.32 14.78
N ALA A 308 13.41 3.82 15.38
CA ALA A 308 12.07 4.41 15.35
C ALA A 308 11.93 5.68 16.21
N GLY A 309 12.69 5.82 17.31
CA GLY A 309 12.51 6.89 18.29
C GLY A 309 13.57 8.00 18.32
N VAL A 310 14.78 7.77 17.79
CA VAL A 310 15.93 8.63 18.14
C VAL A 310 16.71 9.06 16.90
N ALA A 311 16.30 10.17 16.28
CA ALA A 311 17.27 10.96 15.51
C ALA A 311 17.14 12.44 15.90
N PRO A 312 18.24 13.05 16.38
CA PRO A 312 18.30 14.47 16.70
C PRO A 312 18.37 15.25 15.38
N LEU A 313 17.21 15.50 14.77
CA LEU A 313 17.11 16.56 13.77
C LEU A 313 17.18 17.89 14.53
N LYS A 314 18.02 18.82 14.06
CA LYS A 314 18.28 20.14 14.66
C LYS A 314 17.03 21.02 14.88
N ALA A 315 15.86 20.59 14.41
CA ALA A 315 14.58 21.27 14.60
C ALA A 315 13.90 20.76 15.88
N LYS A 316 13.36 21.69 16.69
CA LYS A 316 12.51 21.34 17.84
C LYS A 316 11.40 20.37 17.36
N PRO A 317 11.25 19.18 17.97
CA PRO A 317 10.18 18.25 17.62
C PRO A 317 8.84 18.96 17.74
N THR A 318 8.00 18.87 16.71
CA THR A 318 6.60 19.31 16.80
C THR A 318 5.85 18.45 17.82
N GLU A 319 4.85 19.00 18.51
CA GLU A 319 4.03 18.25 19.48
C GLU A 319 3.42 16.99 18.85
N GLN A 320 3.01 17.09 17.58
CA GLN A 320 2.49 15.97 16.80
C GLN A 320 3.49 14.81 16.71
N ARG A 321 4.79 15.11 16.53
CA ARG A 321 5.85 14.09 16.49
C ARG A 321 6.08 13.45 17.85
N GLN A 322 6.11 14.24 18.93
CA GLN A 322 6.25 13.69 20.29
C GLN A 322 5.05 12.82 20.68
N GLN A 323 3.84 13.18 20.24
CA GLN A 323 2.65 12.37 20.46
C GLN A 323 2.74 11.04 19.69
N TRP A 324 3.20 11.09 18.44
CA TRP A 324 3.42 9.91 17.60
C TRP A 324 4.49 8.99 18.19
N GLU A 325 5.63 9.52 18.64
CA GLU A 325 6.72 8.73 19.25
C GLU A 325 6.24 8.03 20.53
N ARG A 326 5.46 8.73 21.37
CA ARG A 326 4.84 8.12 22.57
C ARG A 326 3.91 6.97 22.22
N ARG A 327 3.08 7.12 21.18
CA ARG A 327 2.16 6.06 20.73
C ARG A 327 2.90 4.86 20.17
N ALA A 328 3.93 5.10 19.37
CA ALA A 328 4.75 4.02 18.83
C ALA A 328 5.41 3.21 19.96
N LEU A 329 6.00 3.89 20.95
CA LEU A 329 6.58 3.23 22.13
C LEU A 329 5.55 2.44 22.95
N GLN A 330 4.32 2.95 23.09
CA GLN A 330 3.24 2.23 23.77
C GLN A 330 2.85 0.96 23.01
N ALA A 331 2.68 1.04 21.69
CA ALA A 331 2.39 -0.11 20.85
C ALA A 331 3.52 -1.16 20.94
N TYR A 332 4.78 -0.73 20.86
CA TYR A 332 5.92 -1.66 21.01
C TYR A 332 5.95 -2.31 22.39
N SER A 333 5.73 -1.55 23.45
CA SER A 333 5.70 -2.08 24.82
C SER A 333 4.60 -3.14 24.99
N ALA A 334 3.40 -2.85 24.48
CA ALA A 334 2.29 -3.80 24.50
C ALA A 334 2.63 -5.08 23.74
N GLU A 335 3.22 -4.96 22.54
CA GLU A 335 3.57 -6.12 21.72
C GLU A 335 4.73 -6.95 22.27
N LEU A 336 5.76 -6.29 22.81
CA LEU A 336 6.88 -6.97 23.49
C LEU A 336 6.40 -7.73 24.73
N SER A 337 5.43 -7.18 25.48
CA SER A 337 4.86 -7.87 26.65
C SER A 337 4.09 -9.16 26.29
N GLN A 338 3.62 -9.27 25.05
CA GLN A 338 2.88 -10.44 24.55
C GLN A 338 3.81 -11.53 23.99
N LEU A 339 5.09 -11.24 23.72
CA LEU A 339 6.10 -12.23 23.34
C LEU A 339 6.48 -13.05 24.59
N SER A 340 5.61 -13.99 24.97
CA SER A 340 5.67 -14.76 26.23
C SER A 340 6.79 -15.80 26.28
N THR A 341 7.44 -16.11 25.16
CA THR A 341 8.60 -16.99 25.11
C THR A 341 9.89 -16.19 25.25
N GLY A 342 10.68 -16.47 26.29
CA GLY A 342 11.98 -15.82 26.52
C GLY A 342 12.92 -15.89 25.30
N GLU A 343 12.80 -16.95 24.49
CA GLU A 343 13.55 -17.10 23.23
C GLU A 343 13.19 -16.05 22.18
N ALA A 344 11.91 -15.71 22.01
CA ALA A 344 11.47 -14.68 21.06
C ALA A 344 11.89 -13.28 21.51
N VAL A 345 11.85 -13.01 22.81
CA VAL A 345 12.34 -11.75 23.40
C VAL A 345 13.85 -11.62 23.18
N MET A 346 14.61 -12.68 23.48
CA MET A 346 16.06 -12.69 23.27
C MET A 346 16.42 -12.58 21.79
N ALA A 347 15.67 -13.21 20.88
CA ALA A 347 15.85 -13.07 19.45
C ALA A 347 15.59 -11.63 18.97
N ALA A 348 14.51 -11.00 19.44
CA ALA A 348 14.19 -9.61 19.14
C ALA A 348 15.26 -8.64 19.67
N VAL A 349 15.71 -8.84 20.92
CA VAL A 349 16.81 -8.06 21.53
C VAL A 349 18.11 -8.26 20.75
N ASN A 350 18.47 -9.51 20.43
CA ASN A 350 19.67 -9.82 19.66
C ASN A 350 19.62 -9.20 18.25
N ALA A 351 18.45 -9.18 17.62
CA ALA A 351 18.26 -8.54 16.33
C ALA A 351 18.36 -7.00 16.44
N ALA A 352 17.76 -6.40 17.46
CA ALA A 352 17.83 -4.96 17.72
C ALA A 352 19.25 -4.48 18.08
N LEU A 353 20.04 -5.29 18.79
CA LEU A 353 21.44 -5.01 19.14
C LEU A 353 22.42 -5.33 18.01
N ARG A 354 21.99 -6.05 16.97
CA ARG A 354 22.85 -6.45 15.85
C ARG A 354 23.55 -5.29 15.15
N PRO A 355 22.92 -4.13 14.87
CA PRO A 355 23.61 -2.98 14.30
C PRO A 355 24.74 -2.48 15.21
N MET A 356 24.51 -2.41 16.52
CA MET A 356 25.53 -2.01 17.50
C MET A 356 26.67 -3.02 17.57
N ARG A 357 26.36 -4.32 17.57
CA ARG A 357 27.35 -5.41 17.49
C ARG A 357 28.19 -5.35 16.22
N THR A 358 27.55 -5.08 15.08
CA THR A 358 28.22 -4.96 13.78
C THR A 358 29.14 -3.74 13.76
N TRP A 359 28.67 -2.61 14.30
CA TRP A 359 29.49 -1.41 14.45
C TRP A 359 30.66 -1.64 15.41
N ALA A 360 30.43 -2.31 16.55
CA ALA A 360 31.47 -2.69 17.50
C ALA A 360 32.50 -3.65 16.87
N ALA A 361 32.08 -4.59 16.02
CA ALA A 361 32.96 -5.49 15.28
C ALA A 361 33.78 -4.75 14.23
N ASN A 362 33.15 -3.85 13.45
CA ASN A 362 33.84 -3.02 12.46
C ASN A 362 34.85 -2.07 13.11
N LEU A 363 34.48 -1.45 14.24
CA LEU A 363 35.42 -0.66 15.04
C LEU A 363 36.56 -1.51 15.58
N SER A 364 36.28 -2.68 16.14
CA SER A 364 37.31 -3.57 16.66
C SER A 364 38.29 -4.05 15.58
N ALA A 365 37.81 -4.24 14.34
CA ALA A 365 38.65 -4.56 13.20
C ALA A 365 39.45 -3.36 12.68
N ALA A 366 38.89 -2.13 12.74
CA ALA A 366 39.55 -0.91 12.28
C ALA A 366 40.51 -0.29 13.31
N LEU A 367 40.29 -0.56 14.60
CA LEU A 367 41.04 0.02 15.72
C LEU A 367 42.56 -0.21 15.68
N PRO A 368 43.08 -1.38 15.26
CA PRO A 368 44.52 -1.59 15.09
C PRO A 368 45.16 -0.66 14.06
N ASP A 369 44.40 -0.25 13.04
CA ASP A 369 44.88 0.54 11.90
C ASP A 369 44.49 2.02 11.98
N MET A 370 43.62 2.40 12.92
CA MET A 370 43.19 3.78 13.12
C MET A 370 44.28 4.65 13.75
N THR A 371 44.53 5.82 13.16
CA THR A 371 45.42 6.82 13.76
C THR A 371 44.74 7.52 14.94
N THR A 372 45.55 8.09 15.83
CA THR A 372 45.05 8.87 16.98
C THR A 372 44.11 10.01 16.55
N GLU A 373 44.37 10.63 15.40
CA GLU A 373 43.52 11.69 14.83
C GLU A 373 42.16 11.15 14.36
N GLN A 374 42.14 10.00 13.70
CA GLN A 374 40.89 9.34 13.26
C GLN A 374 40.04 8.89 14.46
N LEU A 375 40.68 8.38 15.51
CA LEU A 375 40.03 8.04 16.77
C LEU A 375 39.44 9.27 17.46
N THR A 376 40.20 10.37 17.52
CA THR A 376 39.72 11.64 18.11
C THR A 376 38.59 12.26 17.28
N ALA A 377 38.60 12.09 15.96
CA ALA A 377 37.54 12.53 15.06
C ALA A 377 36.28 11.66 15.13
N ALA A 378 36.43 10.35 15.33
CA ALA A 378 35.32 9.41 15.49
C ALA A 378 34.65 9.53 16.88
N PHE A 379 35.43 9.90 17.90
CA PHE A 379 34.98 10.09 19.28
C PHE A 379 35.43 11.46 19.82
N PRO A 380 34.89 12.57 19.28
CA PRO A 380 35.23 13.89 19.80
C PRO A 380 34.83 13.95 21.28
N HIS A 381 35.81 14.20 22.15
CA HIS A 381 35.60 14.25 23.59
C HIS A 381 34.40 15.15 23.90
N GLN A 382 33.31 14.55 24.38
CA GLN A 382 32.27 15.31 25.04
C GLN A 382 32.90 15.83 26.32
N SER A 383 33.14 17.14 26.37
CA SER A 383 33.66 17.83 27.54
C SER A 383 32.70 17.61 28.70
N SER A 384 32.95 16.57 29.48
CA SER A 384 32.21 16.31 30.71
C SER A 384 32.55 17.45 31.69
N PRO A 385 31.56 18.19 32.20
CA PRO A 385 31.82 19.22 33.18
C PRO A 385 32.18 18.48 34.48
N SER A 386 33.44 18.56 34.88
CA SER A 386 33.84 18.14 36.22
C SER A 386 34.75 19.18 36.86
N PRO A 387 34.64 19.29 38.20
CA PRO A 387 34.90 20.52 38.90
C PRO A 387 36.39 20.75 39.10
N MET A 388 36.72 22.03 39.21
CA MET A 388 38.03 22.61 39.46
C MET A 388 38.88 21.81 40.46
N SER A 389 40.02 21.31 40.00
CA SER A 389 41.27 21.31 40.75
C SER A 389 42.46 21.28 39.77
N PRO A 390 43.46 22.15 39.93
CA PRO A 390 44.57 22.25 38.99
C PRO A 390 45.58 21.14 39.27
N SER A 391 45.88 20.32 38.26
CA SER A 391 47.09 19.48 38.24
C SER A 391 48.08 20.02 37.19
N PRO A 392 49.40 19.90 37.43
CA PRO A 392 50.43 20.54 36.62
C PRO A 392 50.55 19.92 35.23
N SER A 393 50.78 20.78 34.25
CA SER A 393 50.90 20.49 32.82
C SER A 393 52.10 19.60 32.49
N LEU A 394 51.83 18.42 31.92
CA LEU A 394 52.82 17.60 31.21
C LEU A 394 52.97 18.08 29.75
N PRO A 395 54.16 17.98 29.14
CA PRO A 395 54.41 18.43 27.78
C PRO A 395 53.72 17.53 26.74
N PRO A 396 53.41 18.06 25.54
CA PRO A 396 52.64 17.35 24.52
C PRO A 396 53.44 16.17 23.96
N PRO A 397 52.85 14.96 23.84
CA PRO A 397 53.52 13.84 23.19
C PRO A 397 53.50 14.05 21.67
N SER A 398 54.63 14.46 21.10
CA SER A 398 54.89 14.32 19.67
C SER A 398 55.28 12.87 19.38
N GLY A 399 54.40 12.11 18.73
CA GLY A 399 54.74 10.79 18.23
C GLY A 399 53.55 10.00 17.72
N THR A 400 53.56 9.71 16.42
CA THR A 400 52.81 8.68 15.71
C THR A 400 53.17 7.28 16.24
N ARG A 401 52.76 6.96 17.46
CA ARG A 401 52.87 5.59 18.02
C ARG A 401 51.48 4.95 18.13
N PRO A 402 51.32 3.68 17.74
CA PRO A 402 50.06 2.97 17.90
C PRO A 402 49.71 2.83 19.39
N LEU A 403 48.47 3.16 19.72
CA LEU A 403 47.94 3.26 21.08
C LEU A 403 47.62 1.86 21.66
N ASN A 404 48.66 1.08 21.95
CA ASN A 404 48.53 -0.38 22.03
C ASN A 404 48.14 -0.98 23.41
N ARG A 405 47.72 -0.17 24.41
CA ARG A 405 47.29 -0.72 25.72
C ARG A 405 45.96 -0.17 26.25
N ASP A 406 45.76 1.13 26.27
CA ASP A 406 44.52 1.70 26.84
C ASP A 406 43.29 1.53 25.92
N VAL A 407 43.53 1.44 24.61
CA VAL A 407 42.46 1.16 23.64
C VAL A 407 41.91 -0.24 23.84
N SER A 408 42.74 -1.24 24.12
CA SER A 408 42.26 -2.62 24.36
C SER A 408 41.26 -2.71 25.53
N ALA A 409 41.49 -1.95 26.61
CA ALA A 409 40.59 -1.89 27.76
C ALA A 409 39.27 -1.15 27.44
N PHE A 410 39.34 -0.09 26.64
CA PHE A 410 38.16 0.64 26.18
C PHE A 410 37.32 -0.19 25.18
N THR A 411 38.00 -0.90 24.27
CA THR A 411 37.38 -1.82 23.30
C THR A 411 36.74 -3.01 24.00
N TRP A 412 37.38 -3.55 25.04
CA TRP A 412 36.80 -4.60 25.89
C TRP A 412 35.58 -4.10 26.67
N ARG A 413 35.62 -2.86 27.19
CA ARG A 413 34.47 -2.26 27.87
C ARG A 413 33.28 -2.10 26.93
N ILE A 414 33.51 -1.55 25.73
CA ILE A 414 32.45 -1.40 24.72
C ILE A 414 31.98 -2.79 24.25
N GLY A 415 32.90 -3.68 23.91
CA GLY A 415 32.60 -5.05 23.48
C GLY A 415 31.82 -5.86 24.51
N SER A 416 32.09 -5.68 25.81
CA SER A 416 31.40 -6.39 26.91
C SER A 416 29.91 -6.05 27.03
N PHE A 417 29.48 -4.87 26.55
CA PHE A 417 28.05 -4.53 26.48
C PHE A 417 27.32 -5.22 25.32
N PHE A 418 28.06 -5.82 24.38
CA PHE A 418 27.53 -6.38 23.14
C PHE A 418 27.76 -7.89 22.98
N VAL A 419 28.45 -8.55 23.92
CA VAL A 419 28.62 -10.01 23.90
C VAL A 419 27.26 -10.69 24.04
N ASP A 420 27.00 -11.67 23.17
CA ASP A 420 25.84 -12.54 23.27
C ASP A 420 26.01 -13.45 24.50
N PRO A 421 25.12 -13.42 25.51
CA PRO A 421 25.26 -14.25 26.70
C PRO A 421 25.28 -15.75 26.39
N SER A 422 24.69 -16.16 25.25
CA SER A 422 24.68 -17.53 24.74
C SER A 422 26.01 -18.00 24.13
N ALA A 423 26.97 -17.09 23.93
CA ALA A 423 28.32 -17.43 23.43
C ALA A 423 29.35 -17.65 24.57
N LEU A 424 28.91 -17.58 25.83
CA LEU A 424 29.72 -17.81 27.03
C LEU A 424 29.37 -19.13 27.72
#